data_AF-A0A8J3ZB53-F1
#
_entry.id   AF-A0A8J3ZB53-F1
#
_cell.length_a   1.000
_cell.length_b   1.000
_cell.length_c   1.000
_cell.angle_alpha   90.00
_cell.angle_beta   90.00
_cell.angle_gamma   90.00
#
_symmetry.space_group_name_H-M   'P 1'
#
loop_
_entity.id
_entity.type
_entity.pdbx_description
1 polymer ?
#
loop_
_entity_poly.entity_id
_entity_poly.type
_entity_poly.pdbx_seq_one_letter_code
_entity_poly.pdbx_strand_id
1 'polypeptide(L)'
;MSIVLAAHVVADHRPGGPTGWPVPLSTTVGGHTTAIEFVVDGRAWRIALLASRYLDHPTEEFVAVVERACGQHYVFRRLGGFAGCGELRVRSHSVFASPDGVGADLHLVYEPDLARGDPPADDAMHWIQVVHHGAAAGLDNGGRANPFYPYGGRTSVNGHPVVNVQATPSLSRPDRHRFTAETFLVRDSGRGVVDIFGGLRWGWEATEIG
;
A
#
# COMPACT_ATOMS: atom_id res chain seq x y z
N MET A 1 22.04 -0.36 -6.64
CA MET A 1 21.60 0.26 -7.90
C MET A 1 20.18 0.75 -7.65
N SER A 2 19.99 2.06 -7.41
CA SER A 2 18.66 2.61 -7.11
C SER A 2 17.85 2.70 -8.40
N ILE A 3 16.72 2.00 -8.44
CA ILE A 3 15.67 2.28 -9.41
C ILE A 3 15.00 3.57 -8.92
N VAL A 4 15.17 4.66 -9.66
CA VAL A 4 14.42 5.90 -9.42
C VAL A 4 12.98 5.63 -9.87
N LEU A 5 12.15 5.16 -8.94
CA LEU A 5 10.71 5.31 -9.06
C LEU A 5 10.42 6.81 -8.90
N ALA A 6 9.57 7.38 -9.75
CA ALA A 6 9.30 8.81 -9.89
C ALA A 6 9.46 9.63 -8.59
N ALA A 7 10.20 10.76 -8.67
CA ALA A 7 10.59 11.83 -7.71
C ALA A 7 10.21 11.77 -6.20
N HIS A 8 9.17 11.06 -5.79
CA HIS A 8 8.59 10.99 -4.45
C HIS A 8 8.41 9.56 -3.92
N VAL A 9 8.80 8.51 -4.65
CA VAL A 9 8.82 7.13 -4.14
C VAL A 9 10.24 6.58 -4.15
N VAL A 10 10.75 6.24 -2.98
CA VAL A 10 12.12 5.73 -2.82
C VAL A 10 12.10 4.31 -2.29
N ALA A 11 12.68 3.39 -3.05
CA ALA A 11 12.96 2.04 -2.56
C ALA A 11 14.04 2.11 -1.47
N ASP A 12 13.69 1.75 -0.24
CA ASP A 12 14.60 1.73 0.92
C ASP A 12 14.51 0.37 1.62
N HIS A 13 14.84 -0.67 0.83
CA HIS A 13 14.91 -2.04 1.28
C HIS A 13 16.16 -2.23 2.15
N ARG A 14 15.98 -2.51 3.45
CA ARG A 14 17.08 -2.82 4.37
C ARG A 14 17.00 -4.27 4.83
N PRO A 15 18.08 -5.06 4.67
CA PRO A 15 18.17 -6.40 5.26
C PRO A 15 17.89 -6.38 6.77
N GLY A 16 17.09 -7.34 7.27
CA GLY A 16 16.88 -7.57 8.71
C GLY A 16 15.85 -6.66 9.41
N GLY A 17 15.05 -5.89 8.66
CA GLY A 17 13.95 -5.09 9.23
C GLY A 17 12.74 -5.92 9.67
N PRO A 18 11.87 -5.38 10.55
CA PRO A 18 10.59 -5.99 10.89
C PRO A 18 9.76 -6.22 9.62
N THR A 19 9.13 -7.39 9.54
CA THR A 19 8.30 -7.76 8.40
C THR A 19 6.84 -7.91 8.83
N GLY A 20 5.90 -7.63 7.94
CA GLY A 20 4.47 -7.91 8.16
C GLY A 20 4.08 -9.38 8.03
N TRP A 21 5.04 -10.29 7.84
CA TRP A 21 4.79 -11.71 7.56
C TRP A 21 4.39 -12.52 8.81
N PRO A 22 3.40 -13.41 8.73
CA PRO A 22 3.20 -14.45 9.73
C PRO A 22 4.36 -15.46 9.71
N VAL A 23 4.89 -15.77 10.89
CA VAL A 23 5.92 -16.79 11.13
C VAL A 23 5.31 -18.18 10.88
N PRO A 24 5.95 -19.15 10.18
CA PRO A 24 7.37 -19.29 9.87
C PRO A 24 7.76 -18.96 8.42
N LEU A 25 6.93 -18.25 7.66
CA LEU A 25 7.29 -17.80 6.29
C LEU A 25 8.41 -16.72 6.28
N SER A 26 9.08 -16.54 7.42
CA SER A 26 10.01 -15.47 7.74
C SER A 26 11.42 -15.74 7.23
N THR A 27 11.60 -15.69 5.92
CA THR A 27 12.92 -15.31 5.35
C THR A 27 12.76 -14.38 4.16
N THR A 28 12.05 -13.28 4.38
CA THR A 28 12.30 -12.04 3.64
C THR A 28 12.91 -11.04 4.61
N VAL A 29 14.20 -11.30 4.90
CA VAL A 29 15.19 -10.22 5.04
C VAL A 29 14.87 -9.21 3.95
N GLY A 30 14.69 -7.91 4.30
CA GLY A 30 14.37 -6.83 3.36
C GLY A 30 14.60 -7.19 1.89
N GLY A 31 13.49 -7.39 1.18
CA GLY A 31 13.51 -8.07 -0.10
C GLY A 31 12.57 -7.37 -1.07
N HIS A 32 12.96 -7.43 -2.34
CA HIS A 32 12.14 -7.04 -3.48
C HIS A 32 12.05 -8.25 -4.39
N THR A 33 11.23 -9.23 -4.00
CA THR A 33 10.93 -10.37 -4.87
C THR A 33 9.80 -9.96 -5.79
N THR A 34 10.13 -9.66 -7.05
CA THR A 34 9.17 -9.20 -8.04
C THR A 34 8.35 -10.31 -8.66
N ALA A 35 8.83 -11.56 -8.60
CA ALA A 35 8.08 -12.72 -9.07
C ALA A 35 8.59 -14.03 -8.47
N ILE A 36 7.70 -15.03 -8.35
CA ILE A 36 7.99 -16.41 -7.94
C ILE A 36 7.21 -17.35 -8.84
N GLU A 37 7.83 -18.46 -9.22
CA GLU A 37 7.18 -19.60 -9.87
C GLU A 37 7.04 -20.75 -8.87
N PHE A 38 5.91 -21.47 -8.91
CA PHE A 38 5.57 -22.50 -7.94
C PHE A 38 4.58 -23.49 -8.54
N VAL A 39 4.34 -24.62 -7.86
CA VAL A 39 3.42 -25.67 -8.32
C VAL A 39 2.36 -25.93 -7.26
N VAL A 40 1.08 -25.97 -7.68
CA VAL A 40 -0.06 -26.35 -6.84
C VAL A 40 -0.92 -27.32 -7.64
N ASP A 41 -1.27 -28.45 -7.03
CA ASP A 41 -2.08 -29.51 -7.64
C ASP A 41 -1.55 -29.96 -9.02
N GLY A 42 -0.22 -30.02 -9.17
CA GLY A 42 0.45 -30.43 -10.41
C GLY A 42 0.45 -29.40 -11.54
N ARG A 43 -0.10 -28.20 -11.30
CA ARG A 43 -0.10 -27.08 -12.25
C ARG A 43 0.98 -26.07 -11.87
N ALA A 44 1.68 -25.55 -12.86
CA ALA A 44 2.69 -24.53 -12.63
C ALA A 44 2.06 -23.14 -12.63
N TRP A 45 2.49 -22.27 -11.73
CA TRP A 45 1.97 -20.92 -11.54
C TRP A 45 3.11 -19.93 -11.37
N ARG A 46 2.84 -18.68 -11.74
CA ARG A 46 3.70 -17.52 -11.51
C ARG A 46 2.90 -16.42 -10.85
N ILE A 47 3.41 -15.91 -9.73
CA ILE A 47 2.94 -14.67 -9.12
C ILE A 47 3.99 -13.58 -9.34
N ALA A 48 3.56 -12.37 -9.72
CA ALA A 48 4.45 -11.24 -9.98
C ALA A 48 3.85 -9.91 -9.48
N LEU A 49 4.71 -9.00 -9.04
CA LEU A 49 4.33 -7.62 -8.72
C LEU A 49 3.99 -6.86 -10.00
N LEU A 50 2.96 -6.03 -9.90
CA LEU A 50 2.67 -5.02 -10.90
C LEU A 50 3.57 -3.80 -10.67
N ALA A 51 3.87 -3.07 -11.74
CA ALA A 51 4.68 -1.86 -11.64
C ALA A 51 4.02 -0.86 -10.69
N SER A 52 4.72 -0.51 -9.61
CA SER A 52 4.28 0.53 -8.69
C SER A 52 4.38 1.91 -9.33
N ARG A 53 3.39 2.76 -9.06
CA ARG A 53 3.35 4.12 -9.59
C ARG A 53 2.94 5.09 -8.49
N TYR A 54 3.74 6.13 -8.30
CA TYR A 54 3.37 7.27 -7.48
C TYR A 54 2.22 8.06 -8.13
N LEU A 55 1.29 8.52 -7.31
CA LEU A 55 0.16 9.33 -7.72
C LEU A 55 0.10 10.60 -6.87
N ASP A 56 0.19 11.76 -7.51
CA ASP A 56 -0.06 13.06 -6.85
C ASP A 56 -1.52 13.23 -6.45
N HIS A 57 -2.44 12.61 -7.21
CA HIS A 57 -3.87 12.73 -7.00
C HIS A 57 -4.55 11.37 -7.10
N PRO A 58 -5.60 11.13 -6.30
CA PRO A 58 -6.44 9.95 -6.47
C PRO A 58 -7.09 9.95 -7.85
N THR A 59 -7.32 8.74 -8.38
CA THR A 59 -8.13 8.63 -9.59
C THR A 59 -9.60 8.94 -9.32
N GLU A 60 -10.35 9.23 -10.39
CA GLU A 60 -11.80 9.45 -10.28
C GLU A 60 -12.53 8.21 -9.73
N GLU A 61 -12.05 7.01 -10.04
CA GLU A 61 -12.62 5.77 -9.48
C GLU A 61 -12.37 5.67 -7.98
N PHE A 62 -11.15 5.97 -7.51
CA PHE A 62 -10.84 6.03 -6.08
C PHE A 62 -11.81 6.98 -5.37
N VAL A 63 -11.98 8.20 -5.90
CA VAL A 63 -12.87 9.20 -5.33
C VAL A 63 -14.31 8.67 -5.29
N ALA A 64 -14.81 8.14 -6.40
CA ALA A 64 -16.17 7.63 -6.47
C ALA A 64 -16.42 6.48 -5.46
N VAL A 65 -15.44 5.60 -5.25
CA VAL A 65 -15.53 4.52 -4.25
C VAL A 65 -15.64 5.09 -2.84
N VAL A 66 -14.76 6.03 -2.49
CA VAL A 66 -14.68 6.59 -1.15
C VAL A 66 -15.89 7.49 -0.84
N GLU A 67 -16.34 8.31 -1.80
CA GLU A 67 -17.55 9.14 -1.65
C GLU A 67 -18.81 8.28 -1.53
N ARG A 68 -18.93 7.22 -2.32
CA ARG A 68 -20.05 6.28 -2.20
C ARG A 68 -20.09 5.59 -0.84
N ALA A 69 -18.93 5.25 -0.27
CA ALA A 69 -18.85 4.53 1.00
C ALA A 69 -19.01 5.46 2.22
N CYS A 70 -18.46 6.67 2.16
CA CYS A 70 -18.28 7.53 3.34
C CYS A 70 -18.70 8.99 3.14
N GLY A 71 -19.16 9.37 1.94
CA GLY A 71 -19.46 10.77 1.59
C GLY A 71 -20.62 11.42 2.37
N GLN A 72 -21.43 10.63 3.08
CA GLN A 72 -22.45 11.16 4.00
C GLN A 72 -21.85 11.76 5.28
N HIS A 73 -20.64 11.34 5.66
CA HIS A 73 -19.97 11.74 6.90
C HIS A 73 -18.67 12.50 6.63
N TYR A 74 -18.11 12.35 5.43
CA TYR A 74 -16.81 12.87 5.08
C TYR A 74 -16.82 13.65 3.77
N VAL A 75 -16.01 14.71 3.73
CA VAL A 75 -15.68 15.49 2.54
C VAL A 75 -14.20 15.31 2.27
N PHE A 76 -13.87 14.92 1.04
CA PHE A 76 -12.50 14.61 0.62
C PHE A 76 -11.92 15.76 -0.20
N ARG A 77 -10.90 16.44 0.34
CA ARG A 77 -10.19 17.52 -0.36
C ARG A 77 -8.90 16.99 -0.97
N ARG A 78 -8.74 17.18 -2.26
CA ARG A 78 -7.57 16.73 -3.02
C ARG A 78 -6.53 17.85 -2.96
N LEU A 79 -5.55 17.74 -2.08
CA LEU A 79 -4.48 18.74 -1.97
C LEU A 79 -3.36 18.51 -2.98
N GLY A 80 -3.25 17.27 -3.49
CA GLY A 80 -2.23 16.87 -4.43
C GLY A 80 -1.00 16.28 -3.77
N GLY A 81 0.05 16.08 -4.56
CA GLY A 81 1.31 15.55 -4.07
C GLY A 81 1.94 16.38 -2.94
N PHE A 82 3.00 15.85 -2.37
CA PHE A 82 3.77 16.58 -1.37
C PHE A 82 4.38 17.83 -2.01
N ALA A 83 4.09 19.01 -1.44
CA ALA A 83 4.67 20.27 -1.92
C ALA A 83 6.20 20.32 -1.72
N GLY A 84 6.74 19.51 -0.80
CA GLY A 84 8.17 19.26 -0.63
C GLY A 84 8.69 18.05 -1.41
N CYS A 85 9.97 17.71 -1.23
CA CYS A 85 10.55 16.46 -1.76
C CYS A 85 10.18 15.24 -0.89
N GLY A 86 9.01 15.24 -0.25
CA GLY A 86 8.55 14.15 0.61
C GLY A 86 8.63 12.82 -0.11
N GLU A 87 9.29 11.85 0.52
CA GLU A 87 9.52 10.52 -0.02
C GLU A 87 8.59 9.53 0.68
N LEU A 88 7.70 8.91 -0.08
CA LEU A 88 7.09 7.65 0.30
C LEU A 88 8.17 6.56 0.17
N ARG A 89 8.72 6.14 1.30
CA ARG A 89 9.75 5.10 1.37
C ARG A 89 9.11 3.71 1.34
N VAL A 90 9.37 2.96 0.28
CA VAL A 90 8.99 1.55 0.20
C VAL A 90 10.02 0.73 0.97
N ARG A 91 9.65 0.28 2.17
CA ARG A 91 10.49 -0.55 3.04
C ARG A 91 10.48 -2.01 2.60
N SER A 92 9.33 -2.51 2.16
CA SER A 92 9.15 -3.85 1.61
C SER A 92 8.13 -3.82 0.48
N HIS A 93 8.40 -4.53 -0.61
CA HIS A 93 7.43 -4.80 -1.67
C HIS A 93 7.82 -6.12 -2.36
N SER A 94 7.13 -7.21 -2.02
CA SER A 94 7.49 -8.56 -2.44
C SER A 94 6.27 -9.44 -2.64
N VAL A 95 6.31 -10.35 -3.61
CA VAL A 95 5.35 -11.47 -3.69
C VAL A 95 5.77 -12.62 -2.79
N PHE A 96 4.81 -13.49 -2.46
CA PHE A 96 5.05 -14.77 -1.80
C PHE A 96 4.18 -15.88 -2.40
N ALA A 97 4.64 -17.12 -2.21
CA ALA A 97 3.85 -18.32 -2.42
C ALA A 97 4.19 -19.34 -1.33
N SER A 98 3.16 -19.98 -0.76
CA SER A 98 3.26 -21.05 0.22
C SER A 98 2.18 -22.11 -0.06
N PRO A 99 2.23 -23.28 0.60
CA PRO A 99 1.15 -24.27 0.50
C PRO A 99 -0.23 -23.72 0.89
N ASP A 100 -0.27 -22.68 1.74
CA ASP A 100 -1.50 -22.10 2.27
C ASP A 100 -2.01 -20.89 1.48
N GLY A 101 -1.26 -20.43 0.47
CA GLY A 101 -1.69 -19.31 -0.36
C GLY A 101 -0.59 -18.54 -1.08
N VAL A 102 -1.02 -17.53 -1.83
CA VAL A 102 -0.16 -16.62 -2.58
C VAL A 102 -0.59 -15.19 -2.39
N GLY A 103 0.32 -14.24 -2.57
CA GLY A 103 -0.02 -12.82 -2.50
C GLY A 103 1.19 -11.92 -2.56
N ALA A 104 1.04 -10.73 -2.00
CA ALA A 104 2.14 -9.79 -1.85
C ALA A 104 2.12 -9.10 -0.49
N ASP A 105 3.25 -8.49 -0.16
CA ASP A 105 3.48 -7.62 0.98
C ASP A 105 3.90 -6.24 0.45
N LEU A 106 3.33 -5.19 1.04
CA LEU A 106 3.79 -3.82 0.90
C LEU A 106 3.94 -3.22 2.30
N HIS A 107 5.12 -2.72 2.60
CA HIS A 107 5.37 -1.83 3.73
C HIS A 107 5.87 -0.48 3.20
N LEU A 108 5.05 0.55 3.35
CA LEU A 108 5.34 1.91 2.93
C LEU A 108 5.39 2.82 4.16
N VAL A 109 6.35 3.74 4.16
CA VAL A 109 6.60 4.68 5.25
C VAL A 109 6.63 6.09 4.70
N TYR A 110 5.91 6.98 5.36
CA TYR A 110 5.97 8.42 5.16
C TYR A 110 6.85 9.06 6.23
N GLU A 111 7.90 9.75 5.76
CA GLU A 111 8.80 10.56 6.56
C GLU A 111 8.73 12.00 6.03
N PRO A 112 8.14 12.96 6.77
CA PRO A 112 7.93 14.31 6.27
C PRO A 112 9.22 15.12 6.24
N ASP A 113 9.43 15.88 5.16
CA ASP A 113 10.40 16.99 5.14
C ASP A 113 9.71 18.30 5.56
N LEU A 114 9.62 18.51 6.87
CA LEU A 114 8.96 19.69 7.45
C LEU A 114 9.58 21.02 6.99
N ALA A 115 10.89 21.03 6.68
CA ALA A 115 11.57 22.23 6.19
C ALA A 115 11.08 22.64 4.79
N ARG A 116 10.49 21.71 4.04
CA ARG A 116 9.94 21.93 2.70
C ARG A 116 8.41 21.99 2.68
N GLY A 117 7.75 22.03 3.84
CA GLY A 117 6.30 22.24 3.95
C GLY A 117 5.45 20.98 3.89
N ASP A 118 6.05 19.80 4.05
CA ASP A 118 5.31 18.54 4.17
C ASP A 118 4.41 18.52 5.43
N PRO A 119 3.22 17.88 5.39
CA PRO A 119 2.39 17.73 6.57
C PRO A 119 3.11 16.91 7.67
N PRO A 120 3.00 17.29 8.95
CA PRO A 120 3.63 16.54 10.03
C PRO A 120 3.06 15.13 10.19
N ALA A 121 3.94 14.19 10.55
CA ALA A 121 3.59 12.83 10.95
C ALA A 121 2.96 12.80 12.35
N ASP A 122 1.72 13.25 12.46
CA ASP A 122 0.94 13.30 13.70
C ASP A 122 -0.21 12.27 13.73
N ASP A 123 -1.00 12.27 14.82
CA ASP A 123 -2.07 11.29 15.03
C ASP A 123 -3.28 11.47 14.11
N ALA A 124 -3.36 12.59 13.39
CA ALA A 124 -4.41 12.82 12.40
C ALA A 124 -4.06 12.22 11.03
N MET A 125 -2.83 11.70 10.87
CA MET A 125 -2.40 11.09 9.62
C MET A 125 -2.86 9.63 9.53
N HIS A 126 -3.55 9.33 8.44
CA HIS A 126 -4.10 8.01 8.16
C HIS A 126 -3.82 7.61 6.71
N TRP A 127 -4.26 6.40 6.36
CA TRP A 127 -4.26 5.92 4.98
C TRP A 127 -5.68 5.60 4.56
N ILE A 128 -5.99 5.83 3.29
CA ILE A 128 -7.17 5.27 2.63
C ILE A 128 -6.68 4.32 1.55
N GLN A 129 -7.24 3.12 1.50
CA GLN A 129 -6.93 2.12 0.50
C GLN A 129 -8.20 1.72 -0.26
N VAL A 130 -8.15 1.83 -1.59
CA VAL A 130 -9.15 1.24 -2.48
C VAL A 130 -8.49 0.08 -3.20
N VAL A 131 -9.11 -1.09 -3.12
CA VAL A 131 -8.62 -2.33 -3.73
C VAL A 131 -9.50 -2.71 -4.91
N HIS A 132 -8.89 -3.37 -5.91
CA HIS A 132 -9.59 -3.95 -7.04
C HIS A 132 -9.33 -5.44 -7.11
N HIS A 133 -10.42 -6.19 -7.18
CA HIS A 133 -10.44 -7.63 -7.42
C HIS A 133 -11.18 -7.85 -8.75
N GLY A 134 -10.44 -7.98 -9.84
CA GLY A 134 -11.04 -7.98 -11.17
C GLY A 134 -11.76 -6.66 -11.50
N ALA A 135 -13.06 -6.72 -11.80
CA ALA A 135 -13.87 -5.55 -12.17
C ALA A 135 -14.48 -4.80 -10.97
N ALA A 136 -14.38 -5.34 -9.75
CA ALA A 136 -14.96 -4.73 -8.56
C ALA A 136 -13.91 -3.91 -7.79
N ALA A 137 -14.24 -2.65 -7.49
CA ALA A 137 -13.47 -1.76 -6.62
C ALA A 137 -14.16 -1.60 -5.26
N GLY A 138 -13.39 -1.69 -4.17
CA GLY A 138 -13.90 -1.60 -2.81
C GLY A 138 -13.00 -0.78 -1.90
N LEU A 139 -13.62 -0.06 -0.96
CA LEU A 139 -12.91 0.59 0.13
C LEU A 139 -12.44 -0.47 1.13
N ASP A 140 -11.14 -0.51 1.36
CA ASP A 140 -10.53 -1.42 2.33
C ASP A 140 -10.37 -0.70 3.66
N ASN A 141 -11.40 -0.79 4.50
CA ASN A 141 -11.41 -0.21 5.84
C ASN A 141 -11.73 -1.25 6.94
N GLY A 142 -11.67 -2.54 6.59
CA GLY A 142 -12.05 -3.63 7.49
C GLY A 142 -13.49 -3.57 8.00
N GLY A 143 -14.40 -2.96 7.23
CA GLY A 143 -15.82 -2.80 7.60
C GLY A 143 -16.09 -1.72 8.65
N ARG A 144 -15.12 -0.82 8.90
CA ARG A 144 -15.28 0.29 9.85
C ARG A 144 -16.24 1.36 9.32
N ALA A 145 -16.76 2.19 10.21
CA ALA A 145 -17.63 3.32 9.86
C ALA A 145 -16.85 4.57 9.36
N ASN A 146 -15.52 4.49 9.26
CA ASN A 146 -14.64 5.55 8.77
C ASN A 146 -13.86 5.07 7.54
N PRO A 147 -13.29 5.98 6.73
CA PRO A 147 -12.66 5.60 5.47
C PRO A 147 -11.24 5.03 5.65
N PHE A 148 -10.74 4.94 6.89
CA PHE A 148 -9.33 4.70 7.12
C PHE A 148 -8.98 3.22 7.08
N TYR A 149 -7.90 2.92 6.34
CA TYR A 149 -7.32 1.60 6.27
C TYR A 149 -6.78 1.19 7.65
N PRO A 150 -7.15 -0.01 8.16
CA PRO A 150 -6.90 -0.38 9.55
C PRO A 150 -5.45 -0.76 9.87
N TYR A 151 -4.64 -1.08 8.86
CA TYR A 151 -3.26 -1.58 9.04
C TYR A 151 -2.22 -0.51 8.65
N GLY A 152 -2.35 0.65 9.27
CA GLY A 152 -1.42 1.77 9.10
C GLY A 152 -1.71 2.89 10.09
N GLY A 153 -0.86 3.91 10.09
CA GLY A 153 -0.96 5.07 10.97
C GLY A 153 0.39 5.43 11.57
N ARG A 154 0.36 6.27 12.61
CA ARG A 154 1.56 6.73 13.29
C ARG A 154 2.23 5.59 14.05
N THR A 155 3.54 5.46 13.89
CA THR A 155 4.37 4.48 14.60
C THR A 155 5.77 5.04 14.84
N SER A 156 6.65 4.24 15.42
CA SER A 156 8.08 4.54 15.52
C SER A 156 8.90 3.46 14.84
N VAL A 157 9.80 3.87 13.95
CA VAL A 157 10.79 2.99 13.33
C VAL A 157 12.17 3.49 13.75
N ASN A 158 12.93 2.65 14.45
CA ASN A 158 14.25 2.99 15.00
C ASN A 158 14.26 4.28 15.85
N GLY A 159 13.18 4.54 16.60
CA GLY A 159 13.06 5.73 17.45
C GLY A 159 12.61 6.99 16.71
N HIS A 160 12.38 6.94 15.39
CA HIS A 160 11.86 8.07 14.62
C HIS A 160 10.34 7.95 14.43
N PRO A 161 9.56 9.01 14.72
CA PRO A 161 8.13 9.01 14.47
C PRO A 161 7.88 9.04 12.96
N VAL A 162 7.07 8.10 12.48
CA VAL A 162 6.71 7.96 11.07
C VAL A 162 5.23 7.62 10.94
N VAL A 163 4.69 7.71 9.73
CA VAL A 163 3.36 7.17 9.41
C VAL A 163 3.55 6.03 8.42
N ASN A 164 3.09 4.82 8.75
CA ASN A 164 3.28 3.66 7.88
C ASN A 164 1.96 3.08 7.37
N VAL A 165 2.05 2.27 6.33
CA VAL A 165 0.98 1.37 5.90
C VAL A 165 1.59 0.01 5.60
N GLN A 166 0.88 -1.03 6.04
CA GLN A 166 1.23 -2.42 5.89
C GLN A 166 0.08 -3.16 5.22
N ALA A 167 0.32 -3.76 4.06
CA ALA A 167 -0.70 -4.48 3.31
C ALA A 167 -0.20 -5.83 2.84
N THR A 168 -0.98 -6.89 3.12
CA THR A 168 -0.64 -8.29 2.79
C THR A 168 -1.78 -9.01 2.04
N PRO A 169 -2.27 -8.45 0.93
CA PRO A 169 -3.35 -9.05 0.14
C PRO A 169 -2.93 -10.44 -0.35
N SER A 170 -3.76 -11.44 -0.06
CA SER A 170 -3.47 -12.83 -0.36
C SER A 170 -4.71 -13.62 -0.74
N LEU A 171 -4.48 -14.76 -1.40
CA LEU A 171 -5.46 -15.78 -1.71
C LEU A 171 -5.03 -17.09 -1.07
N SER A 172 -5.99 -17.86 -0.55
CA SER A 172 -5.73 -19.17 0.03
C SER A 172 -5.35 -20.24 -1.01
N ARG A 173 -5.63 -19.98 -2.29
CA ARG A 173 -5.21 -20.82 -3.42
C ARG A 173 -4.84 -19.95 -4.60
N PRO A 174 -3.88 -20.37 -5.44
CA PRO A 174 -3.62 -19.69 -6.69
C PRO A 174 -4.83 -19.82 -7.62
N ASP A 175 -5.26 -18.70 -8.16
CA ASP A 175 -6.21 -18.58 -9.26
C ASP A 175 -5.67 -17.50 -10.20
N ARG A 176 -6.16 -17.44 -11.43
CA ARG A 176 -5.88 -16.30 -12.32
C ARG A 176 -6.52 -15.07 -11.70
N HIS A 177 -5.72 -14.33 -10.95
CA HIS A 177 -6.18 -13.21 -10.17
C HIS A 177 -5.23 -12.05 -10.29
N ARG A 178 -5.81 -10.87 -10.44
CA ARG A 178 -5.09 -9.61 -10.41
C ARG A 178 -5.63 -8.80 -9.24
N PHE A 179 -4.72 -8.46 -8.34
CA PHE A 179 -4.97 -7.51 -7.27
C PHE A 179 -4.29 -6.18 -7.62
N THR A 180 -5.03 -5.09 -7.52
CA THR A 180 -4.44 -3.74 -7.52
C THR A 180 -5.00 -2.93 -6.39
N ALA A 181 -4.22 -2.00 -5.87
CA ALA A 181 -4.66 -1.05 -4.87
C ALA A 181 -4.14 0.35 -5.19
N GLU A 182 -4.97 1.34 -4.83
CA GLU A 182 -4.58 2.74 -4.68
C GLU A 182 -4.60 3.09 -3.19
N THR A 183 -3.45 3.45 -2.66
CA THR A 183 -3.24 3.72 -1.24
C THR A 183 -2.74 5.15 -1.08
N PHE A 184 -3.55 6.02 -0.47
CA PHE A 184 -3.26 7.44 -0.32
C PHE A 184 -3.05 7.82 1.14
N LEU A 185 -2.03 8.64 1.38
CA LEU A 185 -1.83 9.28 2.67
C LEU A 185 -2.84 10.40 2.81
N VAL A 186 -3.50 10.45 3.96
CA VAL A 186 -4.52 11.44 4.25
C VAL A 186 -4.35 12.03 5.65
N ARG A 187 -4.97 13.18 5.88
CA ARG A 187 -5.10 13.78 7.21
C ARG A 187 -6.56 14.03 7.53
N ASP A 188 -7.01 13.56 8.69
CA ASP A 188 -8.28 14.00 9.26
C ASP A 188 -8.12 15.41 9.83
N SER A 189 -8.63 16.39 9.08
CA SER A 189 -8.59 17.81 9.48
C SER A 189 -9.73 18.17 10.44
N GLY A 190 -10.51 17.18 10.86
CA GLY A 190 -11.64 17.30 11.75
C GLY A 190 -12.93 17.70 11.03
N ARG A 191 -14.06 17.60 11.76
CA ARG A 191 -15.40 17.94 11.26
C ARG A 191 -15.79 17.19 9.97
N GLY A 192 -15.28 15.97 9.79
CA GLY A 192 -15.52 15.16 8.60
C GLY A 192 -14.72 15.61 7.38
N VAL A 193 -13.71 16.47 7.51
CA VAL A 193 -12.87 16.86 6.36
C VAL A 193 -11.61 16.01 6.33
N VAL A 194 -11.38 15.32 5.21
CA VAL A 194 -10.18 14.51 4.98
C VAL A 194 -9.38 15.12 3.84
N ASP A 195 -8.15 15.51 4.13
CA ASP A 195 -7.20 16.02 3.14
C ASP A 195 -6.40 14.87 2.54
N ILE A 196 -6.48 14.71 1.23
CA ILE A 196 -5.77 13.68 0.46
C ILE A 196 -4.51 14.29 -0.14
N PHE A 197 -3.36 13.69 0.19
CA PHE A 197 -2.05 14.06 -0.36
C PHE A 197 -1.67 13.13 -1.53
N GLY A 198 -0.41 12.74 -1.62
CA GLY A 198 0.07 11.74 -2.56
C GLY A 198 -0.14 10.29 -2.09
N GLY A 199 0.02 9.36 -3.02
CA GLY A 199 -0.18 7.93 -2.78
C GLY A 199 0.58 7.04 -3.73
N LEU A 200 0.30 5.74 -3.61
CA LEU A 200 0.91 4.69 -4.41
C LEU A 200 -0.18 3.82 -5.04
N ARG A 201 -0.08 3.60 -6.34
CA ARG A 201 -0.71 2.47 -7.00
C ARG A 201 0.24 1.29 -7.02
N TRP A 202 -0.23 0.13 -6.61
CA TRP A 202 0.57 -1.10 -6.53
C TRP A 202 -0.32 -2.33 -6.70
N GLY A 203 0.28 -3.52 -6.74
CA GLY A 203 -0.47 -4.76 -6.84
C GLY A 203 0.36 -5.94 -7.29
N TRP A 204 -0.33 -7.04 -7.57
CA TRP A 204 0.28 -8.28 -8.04
C TRP A 204 -0.70 -9.07 -8.91
N GLU A 205 -0.17 -10.01 -9.69
CA GLU A 205 -0.94 -10.88 -10.56
C GLU A 205 -0.42 -12.32 -10.45
N ALA A 206 -1.34 -13.27 -10.33
CA ALA A 206 -1.06 -14.71 -10.41
C ALA A 206 -1.58 -15.27 -11.74
N THR A 207 -0.76 -16.09 -12.38
CA THR A 207 -1.03 -16.68 -13.70
C THR A 207 -0.56 -18.14 -13.73
N GLU A 208 -1.36 -19.02 -14.34
CA GLU A 208 -0.93 -20.39 -14.63
C GLU A 208 0.08 -20.36 -15.78
N ILE A 209 1.17 -21.12 -15.66
CA ILE A 209 2.29 -21.19 -16.60
C ILE A 209 2.51 -22.64 -17.07
N GLY A 210 1.55 -23.16 -17.83
CA GLY A 210 1.65 -24.47 -18.50
C GLY A 210 0.70 -25.51 -17.96
#